data_AF-A0A9P0QTN4-F1
#
_entry.id   AF-A0A9P0QTN4-F1
#
_cell.length_a   1.000
_cell.length_b   1.000
_cell.length_c   1.000
_cell.angle_alpha   90.00
_cell.angle_beta   90.00
_cell.angle_gamma   90.00
#
_symmetry.space_group_name_H-M   'P 1'
#
loop_
_entity.id
_entity.type
_entity.pdbx_description
1 polymer ?
#
loop_
_entity_poly.entity_id
_entity_poly.type
_entity_poly.pdbx_seq_one_letter_code
_entity_poly.pdbx_strand_id
1 'polypeptide(L)'
;MTSSDVEHTALLLSEPASEYSLFLSSLSDQDKQFLGLVSSNADFVYKYQNPLSHDLALESIDLEKIYEGVERREQEQEERGDQSDKEKLDFQDLVVVELLHFFRHSFFKWVNKPECPHCKSDENIQGVGVTRGPPASQDPDEVGRIEIYKCTKCGQQVTFPRINNPVSLLRTKEGRCGEWVNCFMLLLQATLGADVQIRYIVNYEDHVWCEYYSTNLKRWVHLDPCEDAFDNPTLYCENWGKSMSWVFGFGLGYVVDLSDKYITKPDKQLDKWAVVSHPSVVRKYLEYTNNQLLKKYYTERLNGIRDEASRLLALSEEVVSLKENELNGSPTRTANKNDVPKGRQSGSAEWTKTRGEAGE
;
A
#
# COMPACT_ATOMS: atom_id res chain seq x y z
N MET A 1 -3.43 -16.70 -24.20
CA MET A 1 -3.20 -15.27 -24.54
C MET A 1 -2.83 -15.18 -26.01
N THR A 2 -3.11 -14.04 -26.65
CA THR A 2 -3.15 -13.92 -28.12
C THR A 2 -2.06 -13.00 -28.66
N SER A 3 -1.73 -13.07 -29.96
CA SER A 3 -0.87 -12.10 -30.66
C SER A 3 -1.28 -10.64 -30.37
N SER A 4 -2.57 -10.41 -30.10
CA SER A 4 -3.15 -9.10 -29.80
C SER A 4 -2.59 -8.45 -28.53
N ASP A 5 -2.26 -9.23 -27.49
CA ASP A 5 -1.84 -8.69 -26.20
C ASP A 5 -0.41 -8.12 -26.29
N VAL A 6 0.44 -8.80 -27.06
CA VAL A 6 1.82 -8.37 -27.37
C VAL A 6 1.83 -7.14 -28.26
N GLU A 7 0.97 -7.11 -29.30
CA GLU A 7 0.83 -5.95 -30.19
C GLU A 7 0.37 -4.70 -29.45
N HIS A 8 -0.64 -4.82 -28.58
CA HIS A 8 -1.13 -3.73 -27.74
C HIS A 8 -0.05 -3.20 -26.79
N THR A 9 0.68 -4.10 -26.13
CA THR A 9 1.78 -3.74 -25.23
C THR A 9 2.90 -2.99 -25.97
N ALA A 10 3.24 -3.43 -27.20
CA ALA A 10 4.22 -2.75 -28.04
C ALA A 10 3.75 -1.33 -28.44
N LEU A 11 2.45 -1.15 -28.72
CA LEU A 11 1.87 0.16 -29.02
C LEU A 11 2.02 1.13 -27.85
N LEU A 12 1.70 0.69 -26.62
CA LEU A 12 1.87 1.50 -25.41
C LEU A 12 3.32 1.97 -25.20
N LEU A 13 4.30 1.10 -25.47
CA LEU A 13 5.72 1.47 -25.41
C LEU A 13 6.13 2.47 -26.49
N SER A 14 5.45 2.46 -27.65
CA SER A 14 5.77 3.34 -28.77
C SER A 14 5.18 4.75 -28.65
N GLU A 15 4.30 5.01 -27.68
CA GLU A 15 3.63 6.30 -27.55
C GLU A 15 4.62 7.47 -27.37
N PRO A 16 4.50 8.54 -28.17
CA PRO A 16 5.44 9.65 -28.16
C PRO A 16 5.25 10.55 -26.93
N ALA A 17 6.32 10.79 -26.20
CA ALA A 17 6.31 11.67 -25.02
C ALA A 17 5.96 13.13 -25.35
N SER A 18 6.11 13.56 -26.61
CA SER A 18 5.84 14.93 -27.06
C SER A 18 4.37 15.33 -26.96
N GLU A 19 3.43 14.38 -27.04
CA GLU A 19 1.99 14.66 -26.95
C GLU A 19 1.57 15.18 -25.57
N TYR A 20 2.33 14.85 -24.52
CA TYR A 20 2.02 15.26 -23.15
C TYR A 20 2.70 16.58 -22.75
N SER A 21 3.65 17.09 -23.53
CA SER A 21 4.42 18.29 -23.16
C SER A 21 3.55 19.54 -23.00
N LEU A 22 2.63 19.77 -23.95
CA LEU A 22 1.66 20.87 -23.87
C LEU A 22 0.67 20.70 -22.72
N PHE A 23 0.29 19.46 -22.41
CA PHE A 23 -0.58 19.16 -21.28
C PHE A 23 0.12 19.48 -19.95
N LEU A 24 1.34 18.98 -19.74
CA LEU A 24 2.10 19.19 -18.51
C LEU A 24 2.40 20.69 -18.25
N SER A 25 2.67 21.46 -19.30
CA SER A 25 2.91 22.91 -19.17
C SER A 25 1.63 23.69 -18.85
N SER A 26 0.46 23.18 -19.24
CA SER A 26 -0.85 23.80 -18.97
C SER A 26 -1.40 23.56 -17.56
N LEU A 27 -0.78 22.66 -16.78
CA LEU A 27 -1.23 22.33 -15.43
C LEU A 27 -1.17 23.54 -14.50
N SER A 28 -2.21 23.71 -13.68
CA SER A 28 -2.20 24.68 -12.59
C SER A 28 -1.19 24.29 -11.51
N ASP A 29 -0.81 25.22 -10.64
CA ASP A 29 0.13 24.92 -9.55
C ASP A 29 -0.48 23.95 -8.52
N GLN A 30 -1.79 24.03 -8.30
CA GLN A 30 -2.54 23.08 -7.49
C GLN A 30 -2.45 21.66 -8.06
N ASP A 31 -2.69 21.51 -9.37
CA ASP A 31 -2.59 20.21 -10.04
C ASP A 31 -1.17 19.67 -9.96
N LYS A 32 -0.15 20.50 -10.21
CA LYS A 32 1.26 20.09 -10.11
C LYS A 32 1.62 19.60 -8.71
N GLN A 33 1.14 20.26 -7.67
CA GLN A 33 1.39 19.85 -6.29
C GLN A 33 0.77 18.47 -5.99
N PHE A 34 -0.50 18.29 -6.34
CA PHE A 34 -1.19 17.03 -6.11
C PHE A 34 -0.59 15.88 -6.93
N LEU A 35 -0.35 16.10 -8.23
CA LEU A 35 0.23 15.09 -9.13
C LEU A 35 1.69 14.79 -8.78
N GLY A 36 2.44 15.78 -8.29
CA GLY A 36 3.78 15.57 -7.74
C GLY A 36 3.77 14.63 -6.52
N LEU A 37 2.77 14.75 -5.64
CA LEU A 37 2.57 13.82 -4.53
C LEU A 37 2.30 12.39 -5.03
N VAL A 38 1.42 12.23 -6.02
CA VAL A 38 1.14 10.91 -6.63
C VAL A 38 2.43 10.32 -7.20
N SER A 39 3.16 11.08 -8.02
CA SER A 39 4.42 10.62 -8.64
C SER A 39 5.51 10.29 -7.63
N SER A 40 5.56 10.99 -6.48
CA SER A 40 6.55 10.69 -5.45
C SER A 40 6.40 9.30 -4.82
N ASN A 41 5.21 8.69 -4.94
CA ASN A 41 4.93 7.33 -4.46
C ASN A 41 5.08 6.25 -5.55
N ALA A 42 5.29 6.63 -6.82
CA ALA A 42 5.33 5.69 -7.94
C ALA A 42 6.45 4.64 -7.81
N ASP A 43 7.59 5.04 -7.24
CA ASP A 43 8.72 4.14 -7.02
C ASP A 43 8.70 3.44 -5.65
N PHE A 44 7.66 3.68 -4.83
CA PHE A 44 7.64 3.24 -3.44
C PHE A 44 7.78 1.72 -3.29
N VAL A 45 7.13 0.94 -4.17
CA VAL A 45 7.17 -0.53 -4.14
C VAL A 45 8.52 -1.13 -4.51
N TYR A 46 9.40 -0.40 -5.22
CA TYR A 46 10.71 -0.92 -5.61
C TYR A 46 11.62 -1.17 -4.41
N LYS A 47 11.40 -0.48 -3.28
CA LYS A 47 12.19 -0.71 -2.06
C LYS A 47 12.00 -2.11 -1.48
N TYR A 48 10.89 -2.77 -1.79
CA TYR A 48 10.60 -4.12 -1.33
C TYR A 48 11.22 -5.21 -2.20
N GLN A 49 11.97 -4.86 -3.25
CA GLN A 49 12.52 -5.83 -4.20
C GLN A 49 13.97 -6.24 -3.87
N ASN A 50 14.54 -5.77 -2.74
CA ASN A 50 15.92 -6.04 -2.37
C ASN A 50 16.07 -7.43 -1.70
N PRO A 51 16.82 -8.39 -2.29
CA PRO A 51 16.97 -9.74 -1.73
C PRO A 51 17.60 -9.76 -0.34
N LEU A 52 18.56 -8.88 -0.05
CA LEU A 52 19.16 -8.79 1.30
C LEU A 52 18.14 -8.34 2.34
N SER A 53 17.17 -7.51 1.93
CA SER A 53 16.07 -7.12 2.82
C SER A 53 15.07 -8.26 3.01
N HIS A 54 14.92 -9.16 2.03
CA HIS A 54 14.11 -10.37 2.18
C HIS A 54 14.73 -11.34 3.18
N ASP A 55 16.04 -11.57 3.11
CA ASP A 55 16.73 -12.45 4.07
C ASP A 55 16.53 -11.95 5.51
N LEU A 56 16.78 -10.64 5.74
CA LEU A 56 16.56 -10.02 7.05
C LEU A 56 15.09 -10.06 7.51
N ALA A 57 14.15 -9.94 6.57
CA ALA A 57 12.71 -10.05 6.84
C ALA A 57 12.35 -11.46 7.31
N LEU A 58 12.78 -12.50 6.59
CA LEU A 58 12.52 -13.89 6.92
C LEU A 58 13.19 -14.32 8.24
N GLU A 59 14.40 -13.83 8.51
CA GLU A 59 15.09 -14.04 9.81
C GLU A 59 14.35 -13.39 10.99
N SER A 60 13.54 -12.36 10.74
CA SER A 60 12.88 -11.59 11.80
C SER A 60 11.54 -12.18 12.27
N ILE A 61 10.96 -13.10 11.51
CA ILE A 61 9.63 -13.68 11.73
C ILE A 61 9.69 -15.17 12.07
N ASP A 62 8.67 -15.65 12.77
CA ASP A 62 8.51 -17.06 13.13
C ASP A 62 7.74 -17.78 12.02
N LEU A 63 8.46 -18.24 10.99
CA LEU A 63 7.88 -18.92 9.85
C LEU A 63 7.16 -20.21 10.25
N GLU A 64 7.68 -20.94 11.24
CA GLU A 64 7.07 -22.18 11.74
C GLU A 64 5.67 -21.89 12.27
N LYS A 65 5.52 -20.90 13.16
CA LYS A 65 4.21 -20.49 13.68
C LYS A 65 3.24 -20.03 12.59
N ILE A 66 3.73 -19.36 11.54
CA ILE A 66 2.89 -18.94 10.42
C ILE A 66 2.39 -20.17 9.65
N TYR A 67 3.27 -21.11 9.30
CA TYR A 67 2.90 -22.31 8.55
C TYR A 67 2.02 -23.27 9.37
N GLU A 68 2.23 -23.40 10.68
CA GLU A 68 1.29 -24.12 11.57
C GLU A 68 -0.11 -23.50 11.52
N GLY A 69 -0.19 -22.17 11.47
CA GLY A 69 -1.45 -21.45 11.29
C GLY A 69 -2.11 -21.76 9.94
N VAL A 70 -1.30 -21.86 8.87
CA VAL A 70 -1.77 -22.18 7.52
C VAL A 70 -2.36 -23.58 7.49
N GLU A 71 -1.63 -24.58 7.98
CA GLU A 71 -2.08 -25.98 8.05
C GLU A 71 -3.41 -26.11 8.82
N ARG A 72 -3.54 -25.39 9.94
CA ARG A 72 -4.81 -25.35 10.68
C ARG A 72 -5.95 -24.76 9.85
N ARG A 73 -5.73 -23.66 9.13
CA ARG A 73 -6.77 -23.06 8.27
C ARG A 73 -7.15 -23.95 7.08
N GLU A 74 -6.19 -24.66 6.50
CA GLU A 74 -6.47 -25.65 5.46
C GLU A 74 -7.43 -26.73 5.97
N GLN A 75 -7.15 -27.30 7.15
CA GLN A 75 -8.03 -28.29 7.80
C GLN A 75 -9.43 -27.71 8.08
N GLU A 76 -9.51 -26.49 8.63
CA GLU A 76 -10.79 -25.82 8.89
C GLU A 76 -11.61 -25.57 7.60
N GLN A 77 -10.96 -25.33 6.45
CA GLN A 77 -11.66 -25.19 5.16
C GLN A 77 -12.18 -26.54 4.65
N GLU A 78 -11.41 -27.62 4.83
CA GLU A 78 -11.83 -28.97 4.46
C GLU A 78 -13.04 -29.43 5.28
N GLU A 79 -13.01 -29.19 6.59
CA GLU A 79 -14.10 -29.56 7.50
C GLU A 79 -15.39 -28.77 7.25
N ARG A 80 -15.29 -27.49 6.87
CA ARG A 80 -16.45 -26.66 6.50
C ARG A 80 -17.16 -27.15 5.24
N GLY A 81 -16.48 -27.95 4.42
CA GLY A 81 -17.03 -28.48 3.18
C GLY A 81 -17.46 -27.37 2.22
N ASP A 82 -16.63 -26.32 2.06
CA ASP A 82 -16.93 -25.20 1.15
C ASP A 82 -17.24 -25.72 -0.26
N GLN A 83 -18.52 -25.69 -0.63
CA GLN A 83 -19.07 -26.32 -1.84
C GLN A 83 -18.80 -25.51 -3.12
N SER A 84 -18.10 -24.37 -3.03
CA SER A 84 -17.78 -23.55 -4.19
C SER A 84 -16.27 -23.37 -4.32
N ASP A 85 -15.69 -23.98 -5.37
CA ASP A 85 -14.27 -23.84 -5.75
C ASP A 85 -13.85 -22.38 -6.01
N LYS A 86 -14.78 -21.43 -6.10
CA LYS A 86 -14.52 -20.02 -6.44
C LYS A 86 -14.13 -19.14 -5.26
N GLU A 87 -14.36 -19.58 -4.02
CA GLU A 87 -14.03 -18.80 -2.81
C GLU A 87 -13.03 -19.50 -1.89
N LYS A 88 -12.65 -20.74 -2.21
CA LYS A 88 -11.62 -21.46 -1.46
C LYS A 88 -10.27 -20.76 -1.66
N LEU A 89 -9.63 -20.40 -0.55
CA LEU A 89 -8.29 -19.83 -0.56
C LEU A 89 -7.28 -20.94 -0.83
N ASP A 90 -6.26 -20.67 -1.64
CA ASP A 90 -5.16 -21.60 -1.82
C ASP A 90 -4.10 -21.42 -0.72
N PHE A 91 -3.02 -22.20 -0.80
CA PHE A 91 -1.93 -22.12 0.16
C PHE A 91 -1.32 -20.70 0.23
N GLN A 92 -1.12 -20.04 -0.90
CA GLN A 92 -0.54 -18.70 -0.95
C GLN A 92 -1.45 -17.67 -0.26
N ASP A 93 -2.76 -17.73 -0.55
CA ASP A 93 -3.78 -16.90 0.07
C ASP A 93 -3.83 -17.12 1.59
N LEU A 94 -3.74 -18.38 2.05
CA LEU A 94 -3.71 -18.71 3.48
C LEU A 94 -2.45 -18.22 4.19
N VAL A 95 -1.29 -18.29 3.54
CA VAL A 95 -0.04 -17.68 4.04
C VAL A 95 -0.23 -16.18 4.25
N VAL A 96 -0.92 -15.48 3.35
CA VAL A 96 -1.20 -14.04 3.51
C VAL A 96 -2.10 -13.78 4.71
N VAL A 97 -3.16 -14.57 4.87
CA VAL A 97 -4.07 -14.46 6.02
C VAL A 97 -3.32 -14.67 7.34
N GLU A 98 -2.47 -15.69 7.43
CA GLU A 98 -1.69 -15.95 8.65
C GLU A 98 -0.57 -14.94 8.88
N LEU A 99 0.03 -14.41 7.82
CA LEU A 99 1.02 -13.34 7.95
C LEU A 99 0.37 -12.05 8.49
N LEU A 100 -0.83 -11.67 8.03
CA LEU A 100 -1.60 -10.56 8.60
C LEU A 100 -1.84 -10.77 10.10
N HIS A 101 -2.32 -11.97 10.46
CA HIS A 101 -2.63 -12.33 11.83
C HIS A 101 -1.39 -12.28 12.73
N PHE A 102 -0.31 -12.94 12.31
CA PHE A 102 0.98 -12.90 13.00
C PHE A 102 1.49 -11.47 13.15
N PHE A 103 1.44 -10.67 12.09
CA PHE A 103 1.95 -9.31 12.08
C PHE A 103 1.26 -8.46 13.15
N ARG A 104 -0.08 -8.48 13.17
CA ARG A 104 -0.88 -7.68 14.10
C ARG A 104 -0.74 -8.14 15.55
N HIS A 105 -0.83 -9.44 15.80
CA HIS A 105 -1.03 -9.95 17.16
C HIS A 105 0.26 -10.37 17.84
N SER A 106 1.34 -10.59 17.08
CA SER A 106 2.62 -11.11 17.60
C SER A 106 3.84 -10.26 17.24
N PHE A 107 3.83 -9.53 16.13
CA PHE A 107 5.05 -8.91 15.60
C PHE A 107 5.14 -7.40 15.83
N PHE A 108 4.10 -6.63 15.47
CA PHE A 108 4.19 -5.17 15.37
C PHE A 108 3.25 -4.46 16.36
N LYS A 109 3.71 -3.36 16.96
CA LYS A 109 2.99 -2.59 17.98
C LYS A 109 2.48 -1.25 17.45
N TRP A 110 1.25 -0.90 17.80
CA TRP A 110 0.68 0.42 17.49
C TRP A 110 1.19 1.47 18.48
N VAL A 111 1.64 2.62 17.97
CA VAL A 111 2.13 3.74 18.78
C VAL A 111 1.35 5.00 18.44
N ASN A 112 0.37 5.35 19.28
CA ASN A 112 -0.27 6.66 19.20
C ASN A 112 0.66 7.75 19.77
N LYS A 113 1.24 7.49 20.94
CA LYS A 113 2.27 8.34 21.58
C LYS A 113 3.36 7.43 22.15
N PRO A 114 4.64 7.83 22.11
CA PRO A 114 5.71 7.04 22.69
C PRO A 114 5.58 6.99 24.22
N GLU A 115 6.03 5.90 24.84
CA GLU A 115 6.08 5.80 26.30
C GLU A 115 7.23 6.63 26.88
N CYS A 116 7.02 7.21 28.07
CA CYS A 116 8.11 7.84 28.79
C CYS A 116 9.15 6.79 29.22
N PRO A 117 10.46 6.95 28.89
CA PRO A 117 11.46 5.96 29.25
C PRO A 117 11.67 5.83 30.77
N HIS A 118 11.36 6.87 31.55
CA HIS A 118 11.46 6.88 33.02
C HIS A 118 10.15 6.48 33.71
N CYS A 119 8.99 6.95 33.22
CA CYS A 119 7.70 6.67 33.85
C CYS A 119 7.00 5.41 33.32
N LYS A 120 7.49 4.83 32.22
CA LYS A 120 6.93 3.62 31.56
C LYS A 120 5.43 3.74 31.29
N SER A 121 5.02 4.92 30.82
CA SER A 121 3.62 5.28 30.59
C SER A 121 3.54 6.35 29.49
N ASP A 122 2.55 6.21 28.62
CA ASP A 122 2.17 7.16 27.57
C ASP A 122 1.06 8.15 28.00
N GLU A 123 0.40 7.90 29.14
CA GLU A 123 -0.67 8.75 29.68
C GLU A 123 -0.20 10.18 29.97
N ASN A 124 1.06 10.31 30.42
CA ASN A 124 1.66 11.60 30.78
C ASN A 124 2.42 12.26 29.62
N ILE A 125 2.24 11.76 28.40
CA ILE A 125 2.98 12.20 27.22
C ILE A 125 2.16 13.22 26.42
N GLN A 126 2.74 14.40 26.25
CA GLN A 126 2.18 15.49 25.46
C GLN A 126 3.08 15.83 24.28
N GLY A 127 2.49 15.95 23.08
CA GLY A 127 3.21 16.43 21.90
C GLY A 127 3.56 17.91 22.06
N VAL A 128 4.81 18.26 21.79
CA VAL A 128 5.32 19.64 21.91
C VAL A 128 5.87 20.19 20.60
N GLY A 129 5.99 19.36 19.56
CA GLY A 129 6.39 19.81 18.24
C GLY A 129 6.83 18.67 17.32
N VAL A 130 7.31 19.04 16.14
CA VAL A 130 7.89 18.14 15.14
C VAL A 130 9.13 18.80 14.58
N THR A 131 10.19 18.04 14.34
CA THR A 131 11.36 18.48 13.59
C THR A 131 11.59 17.59 12.37
N ARG A 132 12.33 18.08 11.37
CA ARG A 132 12.77 17.26 10.25
C ARG A 132 13.79 16.23 10.73
N GLY A 133 13.77 15.05 10.10
CA GLY A 133 14.84 14.08 10.28
C GLY A 133 16.16 14.54 9.63
N PRO A 134 17.24 13.78 9.83
CA PRO A 134 18.53 14.07 9.21
C PRO A 134 18.45 14.03 7.66
N PRO A 135 19.44 14.61 6.95
CA PRO A 135 19.52 14.47 5.50
C PRO A 135 19.60 12.99 5.09
N ALA A 136 18.84 12.59 4.05
CA ALA A 136 18.73 11.19 3.62
C ALA A 136 20.09 10.51 3.33
N SER A 137 21.09 11.25 2.85
CA SER A 137 22.43 10.73 2.59
C SER A 137 23.19 10.28 3.85
N GLN A 138 22.68 10.60 5.05
CA GLN A 138 23.30 10.31 6.34
C GLN A 138 22.37 9.54 7.27
N ASP A 139 21.18 9.15 6.79
CA ASP A 139 20.16 8.52 7.62
C ASP A 139 19.79 7.13 7.08
N PRO A 140 20.37 6.05 7.62
CA PRO A 140 20.04 4.70 7.21
C PRO A 140 18.59 4.32 7.55
N ASP A 141 17.94 5.02 8.47
CA ASP A 141 16.55 4.74 8.87
C ASP A 141 15.53 5.52 8.02
N GLU A 142 16.00 6.39 7.12
CA GLU A 142 15.18 7.25 6.26
C GLU A 142 14.10 8.03 7.05
N VAL A 143 14.46 8.60 8.19
CA VAL A 143 13.54 9.31 9.07
C VAL A 143 13.07 10.60 8.40
N GLY A 144 11.80 10.64 8.00
CA GLY A 144 11.25 11.84 7.36
C GLY A 144 11.04 12.99 8.36
N ARG A 145 10.58 12.65 9.56
CA ARG A 145 10.29 13.61 10.63
C ARG A 145 10.45 12.95 12.00
N ILE A 146 10.70 13.77 13.01
CA ILE A 146 10.81 13.35 14.40
C ILE A 146 9.76 14.11 15.19
N GLU A 147 8.79 13.38 15.73
CA GLU A 147 7.81 13.95 16.65
C GLU A 147 8.45 14.14 18.02
N ILE A 148 8.19 15.29 18.64
CA ILE A 148 8.78 15.67 19.92
C ILE A 148 7.67 15.70 20.96
N TYR A 149 7.93 15.00 22.05
CA TYR A 149 7.04 14.83 23.18
C TYR A 149 7.72 15.25 24.48
N LYS A 150 6.91 15.58 25.48
CA LYS A 150 7.37 15.84 26.85
C LYS A 150 6.49 15.09 27.84
N CYS A 151 7.12 14.42 28.79
CA CYS A 151 6.43 13.82 29.93
C CYS A 151 6.04 14.92 30.93
N THR A 152 4.75 15.08 31.21
CA THR A 152 4.25 16.08 32.17
C THR A 152 4.57 15.72 33.62
N LYS A 153 4.83 14.45 33.91
CA LYS A 153 5.15 13.95 35.26
C LYS A 153 6.62 14.17 35.66
N CYS A 154 7.56 13.83 34.78
CA CYS A 154 9.01 13.91 35.09
C CYS A 154 9.75 14.97 34.26
N GLY A 155 9.09 15.64 33.32
CA GLY A 155 9.69 16.66 32.46
C GLY A 155 10.56 16.12 31.33
N GLN A 156 10.82 14.81 31.27
CA GLN A 156 11.66 14.18 30.25
C GLN A 156 11.14 14.44 28.83
N GLN A 157 12.03 14.84 27.94
CA GLN A 157 11.75 14.92 26.51
C GLN A 157 11.86 13.52 25.89
N VAL A 158 10.90 13.17 25.04
CA VAL A 158 10.81 11.90 24.33
C VAL A 158 10.67 12.21 22.84
N THR A 159 11.39 11.49 21.99
CA THR A 159 11.30 11.64 20.54
C THR A 159 10.71 10.37 19.93
N PHE A 160 9.97 10.56 18.84
CA PHE A 160 9.42 9.46 18.05
C PHE A 160 9.78 9.67 16.57
N PRO A 161 10.87 9.06 16.08
CA PRO A 161 11.27 9.16 14.69
C PRO A 161 10.31 8.37 13.79
N ARG A 162 9.89 8.99 12.68
CA ARG A 162 9.04 8.39 11.65
C ARG A 162 9.91 7.74 10.59
N ILE A 163 10.28 6.50 10.83
CA ILE A 163 11.19 5.67 10.03
C ILE A 163 10.51 5.26 8.72
N ASN A 164 11.18 5.45 7.59
CA ASN A 164 10.69 5.01 6.27
C ASN A 164 11.47 3.83 5.68
N ASN A 165 12.60 3.44 6.28
CA ASN A 165 13.30 2.22 5.90
C ASN A 165 12.59 0.99 6.49
N PRO A 166 12.02 0.08 5.68
CA PRO A 166 11.32 -1.10 6.17
C PRO A 166 12.22 -2.08 6.94
N VAL A 167 13.50 -2.19 6.61
CA VAL A 167 14.46 -3.03 7.35
C VAL A 167 14.65 -2.52 8.78
N SER A 168 14.65 -1.19 8.97
CA SER A 168 14.72 -0.59 10.31
C SER A 168 13.44 -0.80 11.12
N LEU A 169 12.30 -0.96 10.44
CA LEU A 169 11.02 -1.31 11.07
C LEU A 169 10.99 -2.76 11.57
N LEU A 170 11.75 -3.68 10.97
CA LEU A 170 11.91 -5.05 11.50
C LEU A 170 12.56 -5.07 12.89
N ARG A 171 13.36 -4.03 13.22
CA ARG A 171 14.03 -3.89 14.52
C ARG A 171 13.15 -3.19 15.55
N THR A 172 12.53 -2.08 15.15
CA THR A 172 11.72 -1.25 16.07
C THR A 172 10.37 -1.88 16.34
N LYS A 173 9.79 -2.58 15.35
CA LYS A 173 8.52 -3.31 15.44
C LYS A 173 7.37 -2.47 15.97
N GLU A 174 7.37 -1.17 15.70
CA GLU A 174 6.35 -0.27 16.21
C GLU A 174 6.11 0.94 15.31
N GLY A 175 4.88 1.47 15.34
CA GLY A 175 4.52 2.63 14.51
C GLY A 175 3.03 2.88 14.37
N ARG A 176 2.66 3.65 13.34
CA ARG A 176 1.26 3.88 12.91
C ARG A 176 1.07 3.30 11.50
N CYS A 177 -0.09 3.52 10.89
CA CYS A 177 -0.44 2.91 9.59
C CYS A 177 0.67 2.95 8.53
N GLY A 178 1.37 4.07 8.38
CA GLY A 178 2.53 4.19 7.47
C GLY A 178 3.64 3.17 7.76
N GLU A 179 4.13 3.08 8.99
CA GLU A 179 5.15 2.10 9.37
C GLU A 179 4.63 0.66 9.33
N TRP A 180 3.38 0.45 9.76
CA TRP A 180 2.73 -0.86 9.73
C TRP A 180 2.71 -1.43 8.30
N VAL A 181 2.18 -0.67 7.35
CA VAL A 181 2.08 -1.09 5.95
C VAL A 181 3.46 -1.23 5.33
N ASN A 182 4.38 -0.28 5.61
CA ASN A 182 5.71 -0.32 5.05
C ASN A 182 6.50 -1.57 5.48
N CYS A 183 6.46 -1.90 6.77
CA CYS A 183 7.09 -3.12 7.29
C CYS A 183 6.40 -4.38 6.76
N PHE A 184 5.06 -4.41 6.80
CA PHE A 184 4.28 -5.56 6.34
C PHE A 184 4.51 -5.86 4.86
N MET A 185 4.59 -4.86 3.99
CA MET A 185 4.86 -5.07 2.56
C MET A 185 6.23 -5.71 2.30
N LEU A 186 7.26 -5.39 3.10
CA LEU A 186 8.55 -6.08 3.02
C LEU A 186 8.40 -7.56 3.41
N LEU A 187 7.73 -7.85 4.53
CA LEU A 187 7.49 -9.21 4.99
C LEU A 187 6.66 -10.01 3.97
N LEU A 188 5.61 -9.39 3.41
CA LEU A 188 4.73 -9.97 2.41
C LEU A 188 5.51 -10.36 1.15
N GLN A 189 6.32 -9.45 0.61
CA GLN A 189 7.17 -9.75 -0.54
C GLN A 189 8.20 -10.85 -0.22
N ALA A 190 8.84 -10.79 0.94
CA ALA A 190 9.86 -11.77 1.33
C ALA A 190 9.27 -13.17 1.52
N THR A 191 8.08 -13.28 2.11
CA THR A 191 7.41 -14.55 2.41
C THR A 191 6.86 -15.21 1.15
N LEU A 192 6.31 -14.42 0.22
CA LEU A 192 5.70 -14.94 -1.01
C LEU A 192 6.68 -15.03 -2.19
N GLY A 193 7.81 -14.32 -2.12
CA GLY A 193 8.84 -14.26 -3.17
C GLY A 193 8.82 -12.96 -3.98
N ALA A 194 9.94 -12.65 -4.64
CA ALA A 194 10.16 -11.38 -5.36
C ALA A 194 9.20 -11.15 -6.55
N ASP A 195 8.62 -12.21 -7.09
CA ASP A 195 7.73 -12.16 -8.26
C ASP A 195 6.26 -11.91 -7.89
N VAL A 196 5.90 -11.96 -6.59
CA VAL A 196 4.53 -11.65 -6.19
C VAL A 196 4.21 -10.19 -6.48
N GLN A 197 3.00 -9.97 -6.99
CA GLN A 197 2.51 -8.64 -7.33
C GLN A 197 1.83 -8.04 -6.10
N ILE A 198 2.41 -6.96 -5.58
CA ILE A 198 1.86 -6.17 -4.48
C ILE A 198 1.66 -4.71 -4.91
N ARG A 199 0.68 -4.05 -4.28
CA ARG A 199 0.46 -2.61 -4.44
C ARG A 199 0.48 -1.92 -3.09
N TYR A 200 1.14 -0.76 -3.04
CA TYR A 200 0.98 0.18 -1.95
C TYR A 200 -0.23 1.06 -2.25
N ILE A 201 -1.17 1.18 -1.31
CA ILE A 201 -2.39 1.94 -1.52
C ILE A 201 -2.36 3.18 -0.64
N VAL A 202 -2.65 4.33 -1.24
CA VAL A 202 -2.72 5.62 -0.55
C VAL A 202 -4.09 6.23 -0.74
N ASN A 203 -4.79 6.44 0.36
CA ASN A 203 -5.91 7.35 0.41
C ASN A 203 -5.42 8.75 0.80
N TYR A 204 -5.87 9.77 0.07
CA TYR A 204 -5.46 11.16 0.26
C TYR A 204 -5.75 11.69 1.69
N GLU A 205 -6.83 11.22 2.32
CA GLU A 205 -7.22 11.59 3.69
C GLU A 205 -6.44 10.79 4.76
N ASP A 206 -5.12 10.79 4.69
CA ASP A 206 -4.15 10.28 5.68
C ASP A 206 -4.37 8.81 6.10
N HIS A 207 -4.52 7.90 5.11
CA HIS A 207 -4.48 6.47 5.38
C HIS A 207 -3.85 5.68 4.24
N VAL A 208 -3.20 4.58 4.60
CA VAL A 208 -2.47 3.73 3.67
C VAL A 208 -2.69 2.27 4.06
N TRP A 209 -2.68 1.40 3.07
CA TRP A 209 -2.80 -0.05 3.19
C TRP A 209 -2.12 -0.71 1.98
N CYS A 210 -2.30 -2.01 1.77
CA CYS A 210 -1.74 -2.68 0.61
C CYS A 210 -2.72 -3.62 -0.08
N GLU A 211 -2.35 -4.07 -1.27
CA GLU A 211 -3.01 -5.18 -1.95
C GLU A 211 -1.98 -6.18 -2.42
N TYR A 212 -2.40 -7.43 -2.60
CA TYR A 212 -1.65 -8.41 -3.37
C TYR A 212 -2.53 -9.02 -4.45
N TYR A 213 -1.92 -9.49 -5.52
CA TYR A 213 -2.64 -10.23 -6.55
C TYR A 213 -2.69 -11.71 -6.20
N SER A 214 -3.88 -12.22 -5.90
CA SER A 214 -4.10 -13.65 -5.72
C SER A 214 -4.23 -14.32 -7.08
N THR A 215 -3.36 -15.28 -7.38
CA THR A 215 -3.40 -16.04 -8.62
C THR A 215 -4.56 -17.02 -8.66
N ASN A 216 -4.94 -17.56 -7.49
CA ASN A 216 -6.11 -18.41 -7.29
C ASN A 216 -7.42 -17.63 -7.49
N LEU A 217 -7.59 -16.49 -6.82
CA LEU A 217 -8.78 -15.65 -6.95
C LEU A 217 -8.80 -14.80 -8.23
N LYS A 218 -7.66 -14.73 -8.95
CA LYS A 218 -7.46 -14.00 -10.21
C LYS A 218 -7.83 -12.52 -10.13
N ARG A 219 -7.47 -11.89 -9.02
CA ARG A 219 -7.75 -10.48 -8.75
C ARG A 219 -6.87 -9.92 -7.65
N TRP A 220 -6.88 -8.62 -7.56
CA TRP A 220 -6.30 -7.91 -6.43
C TRP A 220 -7.16 -8.05 -5.18
N VAL A 221 -6.51 -8.41 -4.09
CA VAL A 221 -7.10 -8.63 -2.77
C VAL A 221 -6.62 -7.51 -1.85
N HIS A 222 -7.57 -6.86 -1.20
CA HIS A 222 -7.31 -5.86 -0.17
C HIS A 222 -6.63 -6.48 1.06
N LEU A 223 -5.59 -5.83 1.56
CA LEU A 223 -4.91 -6.18 2.80
C LEU A 223 -4.75 -4.94 3.68
N ASP A 224 -5.18 -5.02 4.93
CA ASP A 224 -4.85 -4.02 5.95
C ASP A 224 -4.19 -4.68 7.17
N PRO A 225 -2.86 -4.56 7.32
CA PRO A 225 -2.15 -5.15 8.46
C PRO A 225 -2.52 -4.47 9.79
N CYS A 226 -2.97 -3.21 9.78
CA CYS A 226 -3.40 -2.52 10.99
C CYS A 226 -4.67 -3.12 11.56
N GLU A 227 -5.47 -3.77 10.73
CA GLU A 227 -6.80 -4.27 11.09
C GLU A 227 -6.90 -5.80 11.01
N ASP A 228 -5.82 -6.49 10.61
CA ASP A 228 -5.82 -7.94 10.31
C ASP A 228 -6.96 -8.28 9.34
N ALA A 229 -7.07 -7.46 8.30
CA ALA A 229 -8.17 -7.52 7.35
C ALA A 229 -7.70 -8.05 6.00
N PHE A 230 -8.27 -9.17 5.60
CA PHE A 230 -8.10 -9.80 4.28
C PHE A 230 -9.38 -9.62 3.46
N ASP A 231 -9.24 -9.17 2.21
CA ASP A 231 -10.31 -9.05 1.22
C ASP A 231 -11.54 -8.22 1.66
N ASN A 232 -11.30 -7.10 2.35
CA ASN A 232 -12.36 -6.24 2.88
C ASN A 232 -12.23 -4.77 2.40
N PRO A 233 -12.39 -4.49 1.10
CA PRO A 233 -12.24 -3.12 0.58
C PRO A 233 -13.30 -2.14 1.12
N THR A 234 -14.45 -2.64 1.61
CA THR A 234 -15.50 -1.82 2.22
C THR A 234 -15.18 -1.32 3.63
N LEU A 235 -14.08 -1.78 4.23
CA LEU A 235 -13.66 -1.46 5.60
C LEU A 235 -13.70 0.06 5.89
N TYR A 236 -13.19 0.86 4.97
CA TYR A 236 -13.03 2.29 5.18
C TYR A 236 -14.34 3.08 4.96
N CYS A 237 -14.90 2.98 3.75
CA CYS A 237 -16.10 3.73 3.37
C CYS A 237 -17.34 3.27 4.15
N GLU A 238 -17.53 1.96 4.32
CA GLU A 238 -18.75 1.43 4.92
C GLU A 238 -18.64 1.26 6.43
N ASN A 239 -17.58 0.60 6.90
CA ASN A 239 -17.49 0.22 8.31
C ASN A 239 -16.99 1.38 9.17
N TRP A 240 -15.96 2.10 8.72
CA TRP A 240 -15.50 3.29 9.43
C TRP A 240 -16.33 4.53 9.11
N GLY A 241 -17.12 4.48 8.04
CA GLY A 241 -17.87 5.64 7.55
C GLY A 241 -16.97 6.77 7.06
N LYS A 242 -15.72 6.45 6.64
CA LYS A 242 -14.73 7.44 6.24
C LYS A 242 -15.11 8.11 4.92
N SER A 243 -15.11 9.43 4.91
CA SER A 243 -15.25 10.23 3.69
C SER A 243 -13.88 10.34 2.99
N MET A 244 -13.81 10.05 1.69
CA MET A 244 -12.56 9.99 0.93
C MET A 244 -12.69 10.68 -0.43
N SER A 245 -11.61 11.28 -0.94
CA SER A 245 -11.60 11.91 -2.28
C SER A 245 -10.93 11.03 -3.32
N TRP A 246 -9.69 10.63 -3.06
CA TRP A 246 -8.84 9.86 -3.97
C TRP A 246 -8.19 8.68 -3.25
N VAL A 247 -8.14 7.55 -3.95
CA VAL A 247 -7.38 6.36 -3.54
C VAL A 247 -6.54 5.91 -4.72
N PHE A 248 -5.22 5.86 -4.55
CA PHE A 248 -4.29 5.42 -5.59
C PHE A 248 -3.59 4.14 -5.19
N GLY A 249 -3.50 3.20 -6.12
CA GLY A 249 -2.65 2.01 -6.01
C GLY A 249 -1.37 2.18 -6.80
N PHE A 250 -0.24 1.93 -6.15
CA PHE A 250 1.11 1.97 -6.73
C PHE A 250 1.64 0.56 -6.85
N GLY A 251 1.76 0.06 -8.07
CA GLY A 251 2.35 -1.24 -8.39
C GLY A 251 3.69 -1.08 -9.11
N LEU A 252 4.37 -2.19 -9.39
CA LEU A 252 5.62 -2.15 -10.12
C LEU A 252 5.33 -1.79 -11.58
N GLY A 253 5.79 -0.62 -12.02
CA GLY A 253 5.61 -0.16 -13.39
C GLY A 253 4.28 0.53 -13.70
N TYR A 254 3.42 0.79 -12.70
CA TYR A 254 2.16 1.52 -12.92
C TYR A 254 1.54 2.14 -11.65
N VAL A 255 0.63 3.09 -11.89
CA VAL A 255 -0.25 3.73 -10.90
C VAL A 255 -1.70 3.68 -11.40
N VAL A 256 -2.64 3.39 -10.51
CA VAL A 256 -4.07 3.25 -10.82
C VAL A 256 -4.93 4.02 -9.82
N ASP A 257 -5.99 4.69 -10.30
CA ASP A 257 -7.03 5.28 -9.44
C ASP A 257 -8.00 4.16 -9.00
N LEU A 258 -8.03 3.89 -7.71
CA LEU A 258 -8.87 2.88 -7.06
C LEU A 258 -10.01 3.52 -6.26
N SER A 259 -10.29 4.81 -6.47
CA SER A 259 -11.37 5.52 -5.77
C SER A 259 -12.69 4.75 -5.83
N ASP A 260 -13.09 4.27 -7.01
CA ASP A 260 -14.38 3.59 -7.20
C ASP A 260 -14.45 2.22 -6.48
N LYS A 261 -13.29 1.59 -6.21
CA LYS A 261 -13.20 0.34 -5.47
C LYS A 261 -13.44 0.54 -3.97
N TYR A 262 -12.92 1.64 -3.43
CA TYR A 262 -12.88 1.89 -1.98
C TYR A 262 -13.92 2.89 -1.50
N ILE A 263 -14.45 3.74 -2.38
CA ILE A 263 -15.48 4.74 -2.09
C ILE A 263 -16.82 4.23 -2.62
N THR A 264 -17.36 3.23 -1.93
CA THR A 264 -18.56 2.50 -2.39
C THR A 264 -19.87 3.28 -2.20
N LYS A 265 -19.86 4.37 -1.41
CA LYS A 265 -21.04 5.16 -1.08
C LYS A 265 -20.93 6.59 -1.60
N PRO A 266 -21.93 7.08 -2.38
CA PRO A 266 -21.91 8.44 -2.91
C PRO A 266 -21.83 9.53 -1.83
N ASP A 267 -22.44 9.33 -0.66
CA ASP A 267 -22.39 10.28 0.46
C ASP A 267 -21.02 10.33 1.17
N LYS A 268 -20.12 9.39 0.83
CA LYS A 268 -18.74 9.32 1.33
C LYS A 268 -17.70 9.77 0.32
N GLN A 269 -18.11 10.12 -0.90
CA GLN A 269 -17.23 10.71 -1.90
C GLN A 269 -17.04 12.21 -1.60
N LEU A 270 -15.85 12.58 -1.16
CA LEU A 270 -15.44 13.98 -1.07
C LEU A 270 -15.26 14.57 -2.47
N ASP A 271 -15.44 15.88 -2.58
CA ASP A 271 -15.34 16.58 -3.85
C ASP A 271 -13.91 16.53 -4.41
N LYS A 272 -13.72 15.79 -5.51
CA LYS A 272 -12.44 15.70 -6.22
C LYS A 272 -11.98 17.06 -6.77
N TRP A 273 -12.91 17.99 -7.05
CA TRP A 273 -12.59 19.34 -7.52
C TRP A 273 -12.00 20.25 -6.43
N ALA A 274 -12.19 19.90 -5.16
CA ALA A 274 -11.51 20.60 -4.07
C ALA A 274 -9.99 20.34 -4.08
N VAL A 275 -9.56 19.23 -4.70
CA VAL A 275 -8.16 18.78 -4.72
C VAL A 275 -7.45 19.15 -6.03
N VAL A 276 -8.14 19.07 -7.16
CA VAL A 276 -7.60 19.34 -8.51
C VAL A 276 -8.55 20.20 -9.34
N SER A 277 -8.02 20.88 -10.37
CA SER A 277 -8.81 21.76 -11.24
C SER A 277 -9.90 21.02 -12.02
N HIS A 278 -9.63 19.77 -12.42
CA HIS A 278 -10.62 18.87 -13.04
C HIS A 278 -10.16 17.41 -12.90
N PRO A 279 -11.04 16.45 -12.54
CA PRO A 279 -10.64 15.04 -12.37
C PRO A 279 -10.00 14.38 -13.61
N SER A 280 -10.34 14.85 -14.82
CA SER A 280 -9.72 14.37 -16.07
C SER A 280 -8.23 14.70 -16.18
N VAL A 281 -7.75 15.73 -15.48
CA VAL A 281 -6.32 16.07 -15.40
C VAL A 281 -5.56 14.92 -14.75
N VAL A 282 -6.12 14.32 -13.69
CA VAL A 282 -5.54 13.15 -13.03
C VAL A 282 -5.50 11.95 -13.97
N ARG A 283 -6.60 11.66 -14.67
CA ARG A 283 -6.64 10.56 -15.66
C ARG A 283 -5.54 10.72 -16.71
N LYS A 284 -5.45 11.88 -17.36
CA LYS A 284 -4.46 12.14 -18.40
C LYS A 284 -3.01 12.13 -17.87
N TYR A 285 -2.81 12.57 -16.63
CA TYR A 285 -1.51 12.48 -15.98
C TYR A 285 -1.13 11.03 -15.65
N LEU A 286 -2.07 10.21 -15.18
CA LEU A 286 -1.83 8.78 -14.94
C LEU A 286 -1.53 8.04 -16.24
N GLU A 287 -2.18 8.37 -17.36
CA GLU A 287 -1.84 7.84 -18.69
C GLU A 287 -0.37 8.14 -19.03
N TYR A 288 0.04 9.42 -18.95
CA TYR A 288 1.41 9.85 -19.17
C TYR A 288 2.41 9.11 -18.26
N THR A 289 2.16 9.14 -16.95
CA THR A 289 3.04 8.56 -15.94
C THR A 289 3.17 7.05 -16.12
N ASN A 290 2.07 6.36 -16.41
CA ASN A 290 2.09 4.93 -16.70
C ASN A 290 2.92 4.60 -17.94
N ASN A 291 2.88 5.42 -19.00
CA ASN A 291 3.73 5.18 -20.17
C ASN A 291 5.22 5.33 -19.84
N GLN A 292 5.58 6.25 -18.94
CA GLN A 292 6.96 6.39 -18.47
C GLN A 292 7.37 5.20 -17.58
N LEU A 293 6.51 4.81 -16.63
CA LEU A 293 6.78 3.70 -15.72
C LEU A 293 6.86 2.35 -16.45
N LEU A 294 6.01 2.14 -17.46
CA LEU A 294 6.02 0.95 -18.30
C LEU A 294 7.33 0.84 -19.09
N LYS A 295 7.79 1.96 -19.67
CA LYS A 295 9.10 2.05 -20.35
C LYS A 295 10.24 1.73 -19.38
N LYS A 296 10.23 2.34 -18.19
CA LYS A 296 11.22 2.08 -17.13
C LYS A 296 11.25 0.60 -16.73
N TYR A 297 10.08 0.02 -16.46
CA TYR A 297 9.94 -1.40 -16.10
C TYR A 297 10.51 -2.31 -17.18
N TYR A 298 10.11 -2.06 -18.44
CA TYR A 298 10.62 -2.79 -19.59
C TYR A 298 12.14 -2.68 -19.68
N THR A 299 12.72 -1.46 -19.61
CA THR A 299 14.16 -1.23 -19.80
C THR A 299 15.04 -1.68 -18.64
N GLU A 300 14.56 -1.62 -17.40
CA GLU A 300 15.37 -1.87 -16.21
C GLU A 300 15.13 -3.27 -15.64
N ARG A 301 13.87 -3.69 -15.49
CA ARG A 301 13.54 -4.96 -14.84
C ARG A 301 13.60 -6.13 -15.82
N LEU A 302 13.13 -5.93 -17.04
CA LEU A 302 13.05 -7.00 -18.05
C LEU A 302 14.26 -7.04 -18.99
N ASN A 303 15.35 -6.32 -18.67
CA ASN A 303 16.56 -6.29 -19.52
C ASN A 303 17.28 -7.63 -19.65
N GLY A 304 17.07 -8.55 -18.72
CA GLY A 304 17.63 -9.89 -18.74
C GLY A 304 16.98 -10.82 -19.77
N ILE A 305 15.77 -10.49 -20.23
CA ILE A 305 15.03 -11.26 -21.23
C ILE A 305 15.51 -10.83 -22.63
N ARG A 306 16.27 -11.70 -23.29
CA ARG A 306 16.88 -11.40 -24.60
C ARG A 306 15.90 -11.45 -25.77
N ASP A 307 14.89 -12.30 -25.67
CA ASP A 307 13.87 -12.46 -26.71
C ASP A 307 12.81 -11.36 -26.55
N GLU A 308 12.64 -10.57 -27.60
CA GLU A 308 11.74 -9.40 -27.58
C GLU A 308 10.28 -9.81 -27.33
N ALA A 309 9.82 -10.89 -27.97
CA ALA A 309 8.46 -11.38 -27.80
C ALA A 309 8.19 -11.84 -26.37
N SER A 310 9.12 -12.59 -25.77
CA SER A 310 9.04 -13.01 -24.37
C SER A 310 9.09 -11.83 -23.41
N ARG A 311 9.87 -10.79 -23.73
CA ARG A 311 9.97 -9.57 -22.91
C ARG A 311 8.68 -8.76 -22.93
N LEU A 312 8.07 -8.61 -24.11
CA LEU A 312 6.77 -7.96 -24.26
C LEU A 312 5.65 -8.78 -23.59
N LEU A 313 5.73 -10.11 -23.66
CA LEU A 313 4.79 -10.99 -22.98
C LEU A 313 4.87 -10.83 -21.46
N ALA A 314 6.08 -10.86 -20.89
CA ALA A 314 6.28 -10.62 -19.45
C ALA A 314 5.74 -9.24 -19.03
N LEU A 315 6.01 -8.20 -19.81
CA LEU A 315 5.47 -6.86 -19.56
C LEU A 315 3.92 -6.84 -19.61
N SER A 316 3.34 -7.55 -20.57
CA SER A 316 1.90 -7.68 -20.71
C SER A 316 1.28 -8.38 -19.50
N GLU A 317 1.85 -9.48 -19.05
CA GLU A 317 1.31 -10.29 -17.94
C GLU A 317 1.53 -9.63 -16.57
N GLU A 318 2.72 -9.09 -16.33
CA GLU A 318 3.11 -8.55 -15.02
C GLU A 318 2.60 -7.13 -14.77
N VAL A 319 2.26 -6.36 -15.82
CA VAL A 319 1.90 -4.94 -15.68
C VAL A 319 0.60 -4.61 -16.42
N VAL A 320 0.56 -4.76 -17.75
CA VAL A 320 -0.53 -4.23 -18.57
C VAL A 320 -1.85 -4.92 -18.24
N SER A 321 -1.87 -6.26 -18.26
CA SER A 321 -3.07 -7.06 -18.03
C SER A 321 -3.60 -6.87 -16.61
N LEU A 322 -2.72 -6.79 -15.60
CA LEU A 322 -3.16 -6.58 -14.21
C LEU A 322 -3.83 -5.22 -14.01
N LYS A 323 -3.29 -4.17 -14.62
CA LYS A 323 -3.88 -2.82 -14.57
C LYS A 323 -5.19 -2.77 -15.36
N GLU A 324 -5.23 -3.30 -16.56
CA GLU A 324 -6.42 -3.27 -17.41
C GLU A 324 -7.55 -4.12 -16.85
N ASN A 325 -7.25 -5.30 -16.30
CA ASN A 325 -8.24 -6.12 -15.63
C ASN A 325 -8.82 -5.43 -14.39
N GLU A 326 -8.05 -4.62 -13.66
CA GLU A 326 -8.56 -3.81 -12.55
C GLU A 326 -9.50 -2.70 -13.06
N LEU A 327 -9.12 -1.99 -14.14
CA LEU A 327 -9.92 -0.90 -14.69
C LEU A 327 -11.21 -1.38 -15.38
N ASN A 328 -11.16 -2.56 -16.00
CA ASN A 328 -12.30 -3.17 -16.70
C ASN A 328 -13.13 -4.08 -15.80
N GLY A 329 -12.60 -4.44 -14.62
CA GLY A 329 -13.28 -5.27 -13.64
C GLY A 329 -14.48 -4.55 -13.02
N SER A 330 -15.57 -5.29 -12.78
CA SER A 330 -16.63 -4.79 -11.89
C SER A 330 -16.11 -4.69 -10.45
N PRO A 331 -16.63 -3.74 -9.64
CA PRO A 331 -16.23 -3.59 -8.25
C PRO A 331 -16.23 -4.94 -7.52
N THR A 332 -15.11 -5.26 -6.89
CA THR A 332 -14.89 -6.52 -6.17
C THR A 332 -15.87 -6.63 -4.98
N ARG A 333 -16.34 -7.86 -4.70
CA ARG A 333 -17.26 -8.30 -3.63
C ARG A 333 -17.67 -7.20 -2.62
N THR A 334 -18.98 -6.93 -2.53
CA THR A 334 -19.59 -6.35 -1.32
C THR A 334 -19.34 -7.30 -0.15
N ALA A 335 -18.66 -6.83 0.91
CA ALA A 335 -18.28 -7.68 2.03
C ALA A 335 -19.49 -8.43 2.65
N ASN A 336 -19.26 -9.69 3.03
CA ASN A 336 -20.18 -10.42 3.90
C ASN A 336 -20.17 -9.74 5.29
N LYS A 337 -21.33 -9.30 5.76
CA LYS A 337 -21.52 -8.54 7.01
C LYS A 337 -21.01 -9.22 8.29
N ASN A 338 -20.60 -10.49 8.22
CA ASN A 338 -20.29 -11.32 9.38
C ASN A 338 -18.80 -11.35 9.77
N ASP A 339 -17.88 -10.80 8.97
CA ASP A 339 -16.42 -10.89 9.20
C ASP A 339 -15.72 -9.53 9.38
N VAL A 340 -16.45 -8.54 9.91
CA VAL A 340 -15.94 -7.18 10.09
C VAL A 340 -15.15 -7.06 11.41
N PRO A 341 -13.84 -6.74 11.38
CA PRO A 341 -13.11 -6.38 12.60
C PRO A 341 -13.77 -5.18 13.28
N LYS A 342 -14.12 -5.34 14.55
CA LYS A 342 -14.69 -4.26 15.37
C LYS A 342 -13.55 -3.48 16.04
N GLY A 343 -13.10 -2.41 15.41
CA GLY A 343 -12.32 -1.37 16.11
C GLY A 343 -11.28 -0.67 15.26
N ARG A 344 -11.60 0.53 14.77
CA ARG A 344 -10.67 1.42 14.06
C ARG A 344 -9.47 1.78 14.95
N GLN A 345 -8.25 1.44 14.53
CA GLN A 345 -7.03 2.05 15.07
C GLN A 345 -6.56 3.18 14.16
N SER A 346 -6.77 4.43 14.58
CA SER A 346 -6.32 5.62 13.84
C SER A 346 -5.40 6.50 14.67
N GLY A 347 -4.54 7.27 13.99
CA GLY A 347 -3.77 8.34 14.64
C GLY A 347 -4.69 9.44 15.19
N SER A 348 -4.16 10.29 16.07
CA SER A 348 -4.94 11.37 16.73
C SER A 348 -5.56 12.35 15.72
N ALA A 349 -6.80 12.81 15.94
CA ALA A 349 -7.52 13.73 15.05
C ALA A 349 -6.87 15.13 14.88
N GLU A 350 -6.01 15.54 15.82
CA GLU A 350 -5.25 16.79 15.73
C GLU A 350 -4.17 16.74 14.63
N TRP A 351 -3.68 15.52 14.35
CA TRP A 351 -2.70 15.25 13.29
C TRP A 351 -3.28 15.40 11.88
N THR A 352 -4.52 14.94 11.66
CA THR A 352 -5.20 15.01 10.35
C THR A 352 -5.71 16.40 10.02
N LYS A 353 -6.16 17.16 11.03
CA LYS A 353 -6.69 18.54 10.86
C LYS A 353 -5.63 19.56 10.43
N THR A 354 -4.40 19.42 10.91
CA THR A 354 -3.32 20.36 10.57
C THR A 354 -2.86 20.27 9.10
N ARG A 355 -3.21 19.18 8.40
CA ARG A 355 -2.85 18.93 6.99
C ARG A 355 -4.01 19.12 6.01
N GLY A 356 -5.22 19.43 6.50
CA GLY A 356 -6.42 19.48 5.66
C GLY A 356 -6.88 18.11 5.14
N GLU A 357 -6.38 17.02 5.72
CA GLU A 357 -6.63 15.62 5.32
C GLU A 357 -7.68 14.95 6.23
N ALA A 358 -8.49 15.74 6.94
CA ALA A 358 -9.52 15.23 7.83
C ALA A 358 -10.72 14.70 7.04
N GLY A 359 -10.69 13.41 6.66
CA GLY A 359 -11.83 12.69 6.12
C GLY A 359 -12.85 12.28 7.19
N GLU A 360 -13.46 13.27 7.86
CA GLU A 360 -14.54 13.06 8.85
C GLU A 360 -15.85 12.57 8.21
#